data_AF-A0A383B3S9-F1
#
_entry.id   AF-A0A383B3S9-F1
#
_cell.length_a   1.000
_cell.length_b   1.000
_cell.length_c   1.000
_cell.angle_alpha   90.00
_cell.angle_beta   90.00
_cell.angle_gamma   90.00
#
_symmetry.space_group_name_H-M   'P 1'
#
loop_
_entity.id
_entity.type
_entity.pdbx_description
1 polymer ?
#
loop_
_entity_poly.entity_id
_entity_poly.type
_entity_poly.pdbx_seq_one_letter_code
_entity_poly.pdbx_strand_id
1 'polypeptide(L)'
;MFLNFKGDDVKLLINGKEKTVSCSGESLGDLLLHIEKNDLAQGSVVRSIHIDGQKFSPDESAIRKKPLSEIEILEIEISTLPDIINKNIENADAYLIRLIPGIEKSVELFRMGNEQEANKFFIN
;
A
#
# COMPACT_ATOMS: atom_id res chain seq x y z
N MET A 1 -19.79 17.69 -19.37
CA MET A 1 -19.18 18.74 -18.54
C MET A 1 -17.74 18.30 -18.33
N PHE A 2 -16.79 18.93 -19.01
CA PHE A 2 -15.37 18.60 -18.84
C PHE A 2 -14.83 19.53 -17.76
N LEU A 3 -14.55 18.98 -16.59
CA LEU A 3 -13.74 19.68 -15.60
C LEU A 3 -12.33 19.75 -16.18
N ASN A 4 -11.95 20.93 -16.65
CA ASN A 4 -10.54 21.25 -16.86
C ASN A 4 -9.90 21.32 -15.47
N PHE A 5 -9.02 20.38 -15.13
CA PHE A 5 -8.22 20.40 -13.90
C PHE A 5 -7.10 21.44 -14.03
N LYS A 6 -7.51 22.70 -14.14
CA LYS A 6 -6.75 23.87 -13.73
C LYS A 6 -7.65 24.58 -12.72
N GLY A 7 -7.47 24.25 -11.45
CA GLY A 7 -8.23 24.83 -10.36
C GLY A 7 -7.65 24.42 -9.02
N ASP A 8 -6.61 25.13 -8.60
CA ASP A 8 -6.18 25.53 -7.25
C ASP A 8 -6.42 24.68 -5.96
N ASP A 9 -7.18 23.59 -5.89
CA ASP A 9 -7.62 23.08 -4.57
C ASP A 9 -7.01 21.75 -4.09
N VAL A 10 -6.51 20.85 -4.96
CA VAL A 10 -5.92 19.57 -4.54
C VAL A 10 -4.53 19.35 -5.12
N LYS A 11 -3.51 19.25 -4.27
CA LYS A 11 -2.14 18.89 -4.65
C LYS A 11 -1.99 17.38 -4.74
N LEU A 12 -1.88 16.83 -5.94
CA LEU A 12 -1.63 15.41 -6.17
C LEU A 12 -0.13 15.12 -6.28
N LEU A 13 0.39 14.25 -5.43
CA LEU A 13 1.71 13.67 -5.52
C LEU A 13 1.61 12.19 -5.83
N ILE A 14 2.42 11.72 -6.77
CA ILE A 14 2.60 10.29 -7.06
C ILE A 14 4.06 9.94 -6.81
N ASN A 15 4.31 9.05 -5.85
CA ASN A 15 5.67 8.72 -5.39
C ASN A 15 6.50 9.98 -5.09
N GLY A 16 5.92 10.93 -4.34
CA GLY A 16 6.54 12.21 -3.98
C GLY A 16 6.69 13.22 -5.13
N LYS A 17 6.26 12.90 -6.35
CA LYS A 17 6.32 13.82 -7.50
C LYS A 17 4.95 14.40 -7.80
N GLU A 18 4.88 15.73 -7.83
CA GLU A 18 3.65 16.43 -8.17
C GLU A 18 3.20 16.09 -9.60
N LYS A 19 1.90 15.81 -9.75
CA LYS A 19 1.28 15.45 -11.03
C LYS A 19 -0.05 16.15 -11.20
N THR A 20 -0.36 16.50 -12.44
CA THR A 20 -1.69 16.97 -12.84
C THR A 20 -2.40 15.85 -13.58
N VAL A 21 -3.61 15.51 -13.14
CA VAL A 21 -4.46 14.47 -13.74
C VAL A 21 -5.84 15.09 -14.00
N SER A 22 -6.41 14.79 -15.16
CA SER A 22 -7.76 15.23 -15.52
C SER A 22 -8.72 14.04 -15.44
N CYS A 23 -9.55 13.96 -14.39
CA CYS A 23 -10.51 12.86 -14.23
C CYS A 23 -11.96 13.36 -14.32
N SER A 24 -12.86 12.63 -14.98
CA SER A 24 -14.27 13.05 -15.11
C SER A 24 -15.13 12.71 -13.89
N GLY A 25 -14.52 12.48 -12.71
CA GLY A 25 -15.19 12.05 -11.49
C GLY A 25 -14.96 13.00 -10.32
N GLU A 26 -15.80 12.89 -9.30
CA GLU A 26 -15.83 13.82 -8.16
C GLU A 26 -15.27 13.19 -6.87
N SER A 27 -15.19 11.86 -6.82
CA SER A 27 -14.72 11.12 -5.65
C SER A 27 -13.26 10.66 -5.79
N LEU A 28 -12.62 10.41 -4.65
CA LEU A 28 -11.31 9.78 -4.61
C LEU A 28 -11.29 8.42 -5.34
N GLY A 29 -12.35 7.64 -5.22
CA GLY A 29 -12.48 6.36 -5.91
C GLY A 29 -12.43 6.51 -7.42
N ASP A 30 -13.07 7.54 -7.98
CA ASP A 30 -13.05 7.80 -9.42
C ASP A 30 -11.65 8.20 -9.90
N LEU A 31 -10.94 9.02 -9.12
CA LEU A 31 -9.56 9.40 -9.41
C LEU A 31 -8.62 8.19 -9.37
N LEU A 32 -8.72 7.36 -8.34
CA LEU A 32 -7.90 6.15 -8.22
C LEU A 32 -8.14 5.19 -9.39
N LEU A 33 -9.41 4.96 -9.76
CA LEU A 33 -9.76 4.15 -10.92
C LEU A 33 -9.24 4.74 -12.23
N HIS A 34 -9.26 6.07 -12.38
CA HIS A 34 -8.72 6.74 -13.55
C HIS A 34 -7.20 6.53 -13.65
N ILE A 35 -6.50 6.75 -12.54
CA ILE A 35 -5.05 6.59 -12.41
C ILE A 35 -4.65 5.14 -12.72
N GLU A 36 -5.34 4.16 -12.12
CA GLU A 36 -5.11 2.72 -12.36
C GLU A 36 -5.28 2.31 -13.83
N LYS A 37 -6.23 2.91 -14.54
CA LYS A 37 -6.54 2.54 -15.93
C LYS A 37 -5.71 3.26 -16.97
N ASN A 38 -5.30 4.50 -16.71
CA ASN A 38 -4.73 5.38 -17.74
C ASN A 38 -3.29 5.81 -17.45
N ASP A 39 -2.91 5.93 -16.17
CA ASP A 39 -1.65 6.55 -15.77
C ASP A 39 -0.64 5.58 -15.16
N LEU A 40 -1.10 4.41 -14.66
CA LEU A 40 -0.21 3.38 -14.15
C LEU A 40 0.40 2.57 -15.29
N ALA A 41 1.72 2.40 -15.25
CA ALA A 41 2.39 1.41 -16.07
C ALA A 41 1.82 0.02 -15.76
N GLN A 42 1.62 -0.80 -16.80
CA GLN A 42 1.07 -2.14 -16.67
C GLN A 42 1.82 -2.94 -15.58
N GLY A 43 1.08 -3.57 -14.68
CA GLY A 43 1.65 -4.32 -13.55
C GLY A 43 2.06 -3.45 -12.35
N SER A 44 1.71 -2.17 -12.34
CA SER A 44 1.82 -1.32 -11.16
C SER A 44 0.57 -1.41 -10.31
N VAL A 45 0.71 -1.20 -9.01
CA VAL A 45 -0.41 -1.17 -8.05
C VAL A 45 -0.28 0.04 -7.12
N VAL A 46 -1.41 0.60 -6.73
CA VAL A 46 -1.46 1.59 -5.65
C VAL A 46 -1.25 0.85 -4.33
N ARG A 47 -0.21 1.22 -3.59
CA ARG A 47 0.15 0.60 -2.31
C ARG A 47 -0.46 1.30 -1.12
N SER A 48 -0.50 2.63 -1.17
CA SER A 48 -1.10 3.42 -0.12
C SER A 48 -1.49 4.79 -0.65
N ILE A 49 -2.43 5.40 0.06
CA ILE A 49 -2.85 6.78 -0.17
C ILE A 49 -2.63 7.55 1.13
N HIS A 50 -2.19 8.79 1.00
CA HIS A 50 -2.08 9.73 2.10
C HIS A 50 -2.94 10.94 1.77
N ILE A 51 -3.88 11.24 2.64
CA ILE A 51 -4.81 12.37 2.52
C ILE A 51 -4.43 13.33 3.64
N ASP A 52 -4.01 14.53 3.27
CA ASP A 52 -3.60 15.58 4.21
C ASP A 52 -2.57 15.10 5.25
N GLY A 53 -1.65 14.23 4.80
CA GLY A 53 -0.59 13.61 5.61
C GLY A 53 -0.99 12.35 6.38
N GLN A 54 -2.27 11.97 6.40
CA GLN A 54 -2.74 10.75 7.06
C GLN A 54 -2.82 9.58 6.08
N LYS A 55 -2.25 8.43 6.46
CA LYS A 55 -2.24 7.21 5.63
C LYS A 55 -3.56 6.45 5.71
N PHE A 56 -4.08 6.06 4.55
CA PHE A 56 -5.25 5.21 4.39
C PHE A 56 -4.99 4.04 3.44
N SER A 57 -5.82 3.00 3.55
CA SER A 57 -5.84 1.91 2.58
C SER A 57 -6.52 2.38 1.30
N PRO A 58 -5.97 2.09 0.11
CA PRO A 58 -6.62 2.45 -1.15
C PRO A 58 -7.99 1.75 -1.31
N ASP A 59 -8.21 0.61 -0.66
CA ASP A 59 -9.45 -0.17 -0.78
C ASP A 59 -10.50 0.17 0.27
N GLU A 60 -10.22 1.13 1.14
CA GLU A 60 -11.15 1.54 2.18
C GLU A 60 -12.38 2.25 1.58
N SER A 61 -13.55 1.62 1.70
CA SER A 61 -14.76 2.07 1.01
C SER A 61 -15.27 3.45 1.45
N ALA A 62 -15.08 3.81 2.73
CA ALA A 62 -15.44 5.13 3.25
C ALA A 62 -14.55 6.22 2.63
N ILE A 63 -13.25 5.96 2.54
CA ILE A 63 -12.27 6.88 1.98
C ILE A 63 -12.46 7.07 0.48
N ARG A 64 -12.74 5.99 -0.27
CA ARG A 64 -13.01 6.08 -1.72
C ARG A 64 -14.22 6.97 -2.07
N LYS A 65 -15.18 7.13 -1.16
CA LYS A 65 -16.35 8.00 -1.37
C LYS A 65 -16.08 9.47 -1.05
N LYS A 66 -14.93 9.80 -0.44
CA LYS A 66 -14.59 11.17 -0.06
C LYS A 66 -14.55 12.04 -1.32
N PRO A 67 -15.26 13.19 -1.34
CA PRO A 67 -15.17 14.14 -2.43
C PRO A 67 -13.74 14.68 -2.54
N LEU A 68 -13.24 14.81 -3.76
CA LEU A 68 -11.90 15.37 -4.00
C LEU A 68 -11.79 16.81 -3.51
N SER A 69 -12.88 17.58 -3.54
CA SER A 69 -12.95 18.95 -3.01
C SER A 69 -12.67 19.06 -1.50
N GLU A 70 -12.71 17.96 -0.76
CA GLU A 70 -12.42 17.91 0.68
C GLU A 70 -10.98 17.44 0.99
N ILE A 71 -10.12 17.40 -0.02
CA ILE A 71 -8.74 16.93 0.09
C ILE A 71 -7.83 18.05 -0.38
N GLU A 72 -6.94 18.56 0.47
CA GLU A 72 -5.99 19.60 0.05
C GLU A 72 -4.74 18.96 -0.56
N ILE A 73 -4.27 17.86 0.03
CA ILE A 73 -3.09 17.14 -0.43
C ILE A 73 -3.40 15.65 -0.52
N LEU A 74 -3.23 15.10 -1.72
CA LEU A 74 -3.33 13.67 -1.97
C LEU A 74 -1.97 13.15 -2.41
N GLU A 75 -1.38 12.25 -1.64
CA GLU A 75 -0.18 11.52 -2.05
C GLU A 75 -0.50 10.04 -2.28
N ILE A 76 -0.10 9.53 -3.43
CA ILE A 76 -0.33 8.15 -3.85
C ILE A 76 1.03 7.47 -3.99
N GLU A 77 1.21 6.37 -3.27
CA GLU A 77 2.36 5.49 -3.44
C GLU A 77 2.00 4.38 -4.42
N ILE A 78 2.76 4.28 -5.50
CA ILE A 78 2.62 3.23 -6.52
C ILE A 78 3.89 2.39 -6.52
N SER A 79 3.74 1.08 -6.59
CA SER A 79 4.87 0.17 -6.83
C SER A 79 4.63 -0.65 -8.07
N THR A 80 5.67 -0.89 -8.84
CA THR A 80 5.63 -1.86 -9.93
C THR A 80 5.74 -3.28 -9.37
N LEU A 81 5.26 -4.29 -10.10
CA LEU A 81 5.46 -5.68 -9.71
C LEU A 81 6.94 -6.04 -9.52
N PRO A 82 7.89 -5.61 -10.39
CA PRO A 82 9.32 -5.75 -10.11
C PRO A 82 9.77 -5.13 -8.79
N ASP A 83 9.31 -3.92 -8.44
CA ASP A 83 9.66 -3.28 -7.17
C ASP A 83 9.16 -4.11 -5.98
N ILE A 84 7.95 -4.65 -6.08
CA ILE A 84 7.36 -5.52 -5.05
C ILE A 84 8.20 -6.79 -4.91
N ILE A 85 8.56 -7.44 -6.03
CA ILE A 85 9.38 -8.66 -6.01
C ILE A 85 10.75 -8.38 -5.40
N ASN A 86 11.44 -7.35 -5.88
CA ASN A 86 12.78 -6.98 -5.40
C ASN A 86 12.76 -6.69 -3.90
N LYS A 87 11.77 -5.92 -3.43
CA LYS A 87 11.63 -5.61 -2.00
C LYS A 87 11.33 -6.84 -1.16
N ASN A 88 10.57 -7.82 -1.68
CA ASN A 88 10.37 -9.08 -0.98
C ASN A 88 11.66 -9.92 -0.91
N ILE A 89 12.44 -9.97 -2.00
CA ILE A 89 13.72 -10.67 -2.06
C ILE A 89 14.74 -10.02 -1.11
N GLU A 90 14.85 -8.69 -1.11
CA GLU A 90 15.72 -7.94 -0.19
C GLU A 90 15.41 -8.24 1.28
N ASN A 91 14.12 -8.36 1.62
CA ASN A 91 13.69 -8.68 2.98
C ASN A 91 13.77 -10.17 3.31
N ALA A 92 13.96 -11.06 2.33
CA ALA A 92 13.93 -12.51 2.53
C ALA A 92 14.99 -12.98 3.54
N ASP A 93 16.19 -12.39 3.51
CA ASP A 93 17.25 -12.71 4.46
C ASP A 93 16.83 -12.44 5.91
N ALA A 94 16.26 -11.26 6.17
CA ALA A 94 15.77 -10.89 7.51
C ALA A 94 14.62 -11.80 7.99
N TYR A 95 13.75 -12.24 7.08
CA TYR A 95 12.71 -13.23 7.40
C TYR A 95 13.32 -14.58 7.77
N LEU A 96 14.28 -15.08 6.98
CA LEU A 96 14.92 -16.37 7.21
C LEU A 96 15.76 -16.39 8.49
N ILE A 97 16.49 -15.30 8.78
CA ILE A 97 17.24 -15.12 10.04
C ILE A 97 16.33 -15.22 11.27
N ARG A 98 15.07 -14.76 11.17
CA ARG A 98 14.10 -14.86 12.27
C ARG A 98 13.41 -16.22 12.32
N LEU A 99 13.07 -16.78 11.17
CA LEU A 99 12.26 -17.99 11.06
C LEU A 99 13.05 -19.25 11.42
N ILE A 100 14.30 -19.38 10.93
CA ILE A 100 15.11 -20.59 11.14
C ILE A 100 15.34 -20.87 12.64
N PRO A 101 15.82 -19.93 13.46
CA PRO A 101 16.02 -20.18 14.89
C PRO A 101 14.71 -20.45 15.63
N GLY A 102 13.61 -19.83 15.21
CA GLY A 102 12.28 -20.09 15.77
C GLY A 102 11.84 -21.54 15.54
N ILE A 103 12.03 -22.05 14.31
CA ILE A 103 11.74 -23.45 13.98
C ILE A 103 12.65 -24.41 14.76
N GLU A 104 13.94 -24.13 14.83
CA GLU A 104 14.89 -24.95 15.60
C GLU A 104 14.51 -25.02 17.08
N LYS A 105 14.13 -23.87 17.67
CA LYS A 105 13.72 -23.80 19.08
C LYS A 105 12.41 -24.55 19.33
N SER A 106 11.44 -24.42 18.43
CA SER A 106 10.20 -25.19 18.47
C SER A 106 10.46 -26.69 18.46
N VAL A 107 11.35 -27.18 17.57
CA VAL A 107 11.70 -28.60 17.47
C VAL A 107 12.38 -29.09 18.75
N GLU A 108 13.26 -28.29 19.34
CA GLU A 108 13.89 -28.61 20.64
C GLU A 108 12.85 -28.75 21.75
N LEU A 109 11.93 -27.79 21.87
CA LEU A 109 10.87 -27.79 22.90
C LEU A 109 9.92 -28.98 22.75
N PHE A 110 9.55 -29.34 21.51
CA PHE A 110 8.78 -30.56 21.23
C PHE A 110 9.52 -31.83 21.66
N ARG A 111 10.82 -31.95 21.35
CA ARG A 111 11.64 -33.12 21.77
C ARG A 111 11.74 -33.24 23.29
N MET A 112 11.67 -32.13 24.01
CA MET A 112 11.70 -32.08 25.48
C MET A 112 10.32 -32.29 26.13
N GLY A 113 9.25 -32.50 25.34
CA GLY A 113 7.89 -32.68 25.84
C GLY A 113 7.22 -31.39 26.34
N ASN A 114 7.75 -30.21 25.98
CA ASN A 114 7.24 -28.90 26.39
C ASN A 114 6.40 -28.25 25.27
N GLU A 115 5.30 -28.91 24.91
CA GLU A 115 4.46 -28.53 23.77
C GLU A 115 3.77 -27.16 23.94
N GLN A 116 3.42 -26.77 25.18
CA GLN A 116 2.81 -25.47 25.44
C GLN A 116 3.74 -24.30 25.13
N GLU A 117 5.04 -24.44 25.40
CA GLU A 117 6.03 -23.42 25.07
C GLU A 117 6.38 -23.45 23.58
N ALA A 118 6.41 -24.63 22.95
CA ALA A 118 6.64 -24.75 21.51
C ALA A 118 5.55 -24.04 20.68
N ASN A 119 4.27 -24.14 21.09
CA ASN A 119 3.15 -23.52 20.38
C ASN A 119 3.21 -21.99 20.32
N LYS A 120 3.91 -21.32 21.25
CA LYS A 120 4.09 -19.86 21.22
C LYS A 120 4.94 -19.37 20.04
N PHE A 121 5.71 -20.26 19.43
CA PHE A 121 6.56 -19.97 18.28
C PHE A 121 5.89 -20.24 16.92
N PHE A 122 4.68 -20.83 16.91
CA PHE A 122 3.90 -21.09 15.68
C PHE A 122 2.74 -20.11 15.47
N ILE A 123 2.31 -19.35 16.50
CA ILE A 123 1.10 -18.49 16.48
C ILE A 123 1.46 -16.99 16.48
N ASN A 124 2.48 -16.55 15.74
CA ASN A 124 2.70 -15.12 15.48
C ASN A 124 2.97 -14.84 14.01
#